data_AF-A0A7S2K1P7-F1
#
_entry.id   AF-A0A7S2K1P7-F1
#
_cell.length_a   1.000
_cell.length_b   1.000
_cell.length_c   1.000
_cell.angle_alpha   90.00
_cell.angle_beta   90.00
_cell.angle_gamma   90.00
#
_symmetry.space_group_name_H-M   'P 1'
#
loop_
_entity.id
_entity.type
_entity.pdbx_description
1 polymer ?
#
loop_
_entity_poly.entity_id
_entity_poly.type
_entity_poly.pdbx_seq_one_letter_code
_entity_poly.pdbx_strand_id
1 'polypeptide(L)'
;AAWTMLAHAAALLAPLGALGPVQAALGAGALGLALGWLLARRLVVPFDQDRYFPLTEPDEVLLRAAYDLCLKIRDHTTRCYFRGRIREMVRLQPICDPFEFQKMSKDLRDEVDDCLNLGTCFRYAGPRIRWDISRLPKGPASLQAGAEMTKDIKRIHRVLCGLAKRYGKVFPMELPGMPLWVVVSGAKEAKAIFHDNGATTSSRSFAQAHLITHTDFPSGNFLRCPFTEDLKKRRKIVWSEALSKQKVALFRPILERCRHLSVRAFLLAAETGVPFNPRPFLRMSYLNTLACILFGVSYTDVEDPAYQEVYEFVDAEANEPLAAEADIFPALRFTPLYSRKAARMKHIRAREDAWLHARIAERMEHLERGNRPQTFCDILLQTMQSPCPGQRLSYEN
;
A
#
# COMPACT_ATOMS: atom_id res chain seq x y z
N ALA A 1 -10.39 -1.01 36.46
CA ALA A 1 -10.06 -2.32 35.87
C ALA A 1 -8.71 -2.32 35.11
N ALA A 2 -8.46 -1.43 34.16
CA ALA A 2 -7.18 -1.38 33.43
C ALA A 2 -5.98 -0.92 34.30
N TRP A 3 -6.20 0.05 35.19
CA TRP A 3 -5.18 0.57 36.12
C TRP A 3 -4.75 -0.45 37.19
N THR A 4 -5.68 -1.29 37.65
CA THR A 4 -5.38 -2.35 38.63
C THR A 4 -4.58 -3.51 38.01
N MET A 5 -4.74 -3.77 36.70
CA MET A 5 -3.93 -4.77 35.98
C MET A 5 -2.51 -4.28 35.70
N LEU A 6 -2.31 -2.99 35.43
CA LEU A 6 -0.98 -2.40 35.27
C LEU A 6 -0.17 -2.44 36.58
N ALA A 7 -0.82 -2.23 37.72
CA ALA A 7 -0.19 -2.35 39.04
C ALA A 7 0.25 -3.80 39.35
N HIS A 8 -0.57 -4.80 39.00
CA HIS A 8 -0.21 -6.21 39.17
C HIS A 8 0.91 -6.66 38.20
N ALA A 9 0.93 -6.13 36.97
CA ALA A 9 2.01 -6.37 36.03
C ALA A 9 3.34 -5.74 36.49
N ALA A 10 3.31 -4.55 37.08
CA ALA A 10 4.50 -3.92 37.67
C ALA A 10 5.05 -4.71 38.87
N ALA A 11 4.17 -5.29 39.71
CA ALA A 11 4.56 -6.15 40.83
C ALA A 11 5.20 -7.48 40.37
N LEU A 12 4.74 -8.04 39.24
CA LEU A 12 5.32 -9.24 38.62
C LEU A 12 6.67 -9.00 37.93
N LEU A 13 6.99 -7.74 37.61
CA LEU A 13 8.27 -7.34 37.00
C LEU A 13 9.36 -7.01 38.04
N ALA A 14 9.01 -6.82 39.31
CA ALA A 14 9.95 -6.49 40.39
C ALA A 14 11.11 -7.49 40.60
N PRO A 15 10.96 -8.82 40.42
CA PRO A 15 12.06 -9.76 40.58
C PRO A 15 12.95 -9.91 39.32
N LEU A 16 12.60 -9.31 38.17
CA LEU A 16 13.40 -9.40 36.94
C LEU A 16 14.60 -8.43 36.91
N GLY A 17 14.73 -7.53 37.89
CA GLY A 17 15.87 -6.63 38.02
C GLY A 17 17.20 -7.31 38.35
N ALA A 18 17.19 -8.62 38.62
CA ALA A 18 18.39 -9.40 38.96
C ALA A 18 18.92 -10.27 37.81
N LEU A 19 18.32 -10.23 36.61
CA LEU A 19 18.72 -11.08 35.47
C LEU A 19 19.45 -10.27 34.39
N GLY A 20 20.48 -10.88 33.81
CA GLY A 20 21.29 -10.27 32.75
C GLY A 20 20.48 -9.86 31.50
N PRO A 21 21.02 -8.98 30.65
CA PRO A 21 20.29 -8.31 29.56
C PRO A 21 19.62 -9.26 28.56
N VAL A 22 20.19 -10.46 28.36
CA VAL A 22 19.64 -11.48 27.46
C VAL A 22 18.42 -12.18 28.05
N GLN A 23 18.41 -12.43 29.37
CA GLN A 23 17.29 -13.09 30.06
C GLN A 23 16.12 -12.12 30.30
N ALA A 24 16.41 -10.84 30.55
CA ALA A 24 15.40 -9.78 30.59
C ALA A 24 14.68 -9.59 29.24
N ALA A 25 15.40 -9.69 28.11
CA ALA A 25 14.83 -9.59 26.77
C ALA A 25 13.92 -10.78 26.42
N LEU A 26 14.30 -12.01 26.81
CA LEU A 26 13.48 -13.21 26.63
C LEU A 26 12.21 -13.17 27.50
N GLY A 27 12.33 -12.71 28.76
CA GLY A 27 11.19 -12.56 29.67
C GLY A 27 10.18 -11.50 29.23
N ALA A 28 10.66 -10.34 28.75
CA ALA A 28 9.80 -9.26 28.25
C ALA A 28 9.05 -9.67 26.95
N GLY A 29 9.69 -10.45 26.08
CA GLY A 29 9.06 -10.96 24.86
C GLY A 29 7.91 -11.93 25.13
N ALA A 30 8.09 -12.87 26.08
CA ALA A 30 7.07 -13.85 26.43
C ALA A 30 5.85 -13.20 27.15
N LEU A 31 6.11 -12.25 28.07
CA LEU A 31 5.06 -11.50 28.77
C LEU A 31 4.29 -10.58 27.82
N GLY A 32 4.97 -9.92 26.88
CA GLY A 32 4.32 -9.08 25.86
C GLY A 32 3.39 -9.86 24.94
N LEU A 33 3.79 -11.07 24.53
CA LEU A 33 2.96 -11.97 23.74
C LEU A 33 1.74 -12.48 24.52
N ALA A 34 1.90 -12.80 25.81
CA ALA A 34 0.80 -13.27 26.66
C ALA A 34 -0.23 -12.17 26.96
N LEU A 35 0.22 -10.94 27.26
CA LEU A 35 -0.64 -9.78 27.49
C LEU A 35 -1.36 -9.34 26.21
N GLY A 36 -0.68 -9.36 25.06
CA GLY A 36 -1.29 -9.10 23.76
C GLY A 36 -2.39 -10.11 23.44
N TRP A 37 -2.17 -11.39 23.75
CA TRP A 37 -3.17 -12.45 23.56
C TRP A 37 -4.40 -12.29 24.47
N LEU A 38 -4.21 -11.91 25.75
CA LEU A 38 -5.30 -11.68 26.71
C LEU A 38 -6.15 -10.44 26.38
N LEU A 39 -5.54 -9.36 25.91
CA LEU A 39 -6.25 -8.13 25.52
C LEU A 39 -7.06 -8.31 24.24
N ALA A 40 -6.52 -9.05 23.24
CA ALA A 40 -7.23 -9.37 22.01
C ALA A 40 -8.52 -10.18 22.24
N ARG A 41 -8.59 -10.95 23.33
CA ARG A 41 -9.73 -11.81 23.66
C ARG A 41 -10.88 -11.07 24.35
N ARG A 42 -10.62 -9.90 24.96
CA ARG A 42 -11.63 -9.11 25.70
C ARG A 42 -12.24 -7.94 24.92
N LEU A 43 -11.73 -7.62 23.72
CA LEU A 43 -12.20 -6.49 22.89
C LEU A 43 -13.06 -6.93 21.68
N VAL A 44 -13.68 -8.11 21.73
CA VAL A 44 -14.58 -8.58 20.67
C VAL A 44 -15.88 -7.76 20.70
N VAL A 45 -16.02 -6.83 19.75
CA VAL A 45 -17.30 -6.14 19.48
C VAL A 45 -18.20 -7.08 18.66
N PRO A 46 -19.43 -7.38 19.09
CA PRO A 46 -20.34 -8.21 18.31
C PRO A 46 -20.76 -7.51 17.02
N PHE A 47 -20.85 -8.28 15.94
CA PHE A 47 -21.19 -7.80 14.60
C PHE A 47 -22.63 -8.16 14.27
N ASP A 48 -23.38 -7.17 13.77
CA ASP A 48 -24.79 -7.24 13.45
C ASP A 48 -24.99 -7.87 12.06
N GLN A 49 -25.68 -9.02 12.00
CA GLN A 49 -25.87 -9.84 10.79
C GLN A 49 -27.02 -9.34 9.90
N ASP A 50 -27.88 -8.45 10.39
CA ASP A 50 -29.20 -8.19 9.81
C ASP A 50 -29.21 -7.07 8.73
N ARG A 51 -28.06 -6.66 8.18
CA ARG A 51 -27.95 -5.49 7.27
C ARG A 51 -27.67 -5.77 5.78
N TYR A 52 -27.80 -7.00 5.27
CA TYR A 52 -27.44 -7.30 3.89
C TYR A 52 -28.60 -7.92 3.07
N PHE A 53 -28.68 -7.49 1.79
CA PHE A 53 -29.63 -7.96 0.78
C PHE A 53 -29.53 -9.48 0.55
N PRO A 54 -30.61 -10.16 0.10
CA PRO A 54 -30.63 -11.61 -0.06
C PRO A 54 -29.66 -12.06 -1.16
N LEU A 55 -28.66 -12.84 -0.77
CA LEU A 55 -27.71 -13.51 -1.66
C LEU A 55 -28.41 -14.68 -2.38
N THR A 56 -28.01 -15.02 -3.60
CA THR A 56 -28.40 -16.26 -4.29
C THR A 56 -27.76 -17.48 -3.62
N GLU A 57 -28.51 -18.58 -3.44
CA GLU A 57 -28.13 -19.76 -2.64
C GLU A 57 -26.68 -20.30 -2.85
N PRO A 58 -26.15 -20.47 -4.08
CA PRO A 58 -24.80 -21.00 -4.27
C PRO A 58 -23.66 -20.02 -3.94
N ASP A 59 -23.86 -18.72 -4.20
CA ASP A 59 -22.83 -17.70 -3.96
C ASP A 59 -22.77 -17.29 -2.48
N GLU A 60 -23.92 -17.37 -1.81
CA GLU A 60 -24.05 -17.22 -0.37
C GLU A 60 -23.18 -18.22 0.38
N VAL A 61 -23.16 -19.49 -0.08
CA VAL A 61 -22.37 -20.55 0.56
C VAL A 61 -20.86 -20.26 0.48
N LEU A 62 -20.36 -19.77 -0.66
CA LEU A 62 -18.94 -19.48 -0.85
C LEU A 62 -18.50 -18.26 -0.04
N LEU A 63 -19.28 -17.18 -0.06
CA LEU A 63 -18.98 -15.97 0.70
C LEU A 63 -19.13 -16.17 2.22
N ARG A 64 -20.14 -16.94 2.66
CA ARG A 64 -20.27 -17.33 4.07
C ARG A 64 -19.09 -18.22 4.51
N ALA A 65 -18.69 -19.18 3.69
CA ALA A 65 -17.52 -20.01 4.00
C ALA A 65 -16.22 -19.18 4.08
N ALA A 66 -16.02 -18.23 3.16
CA ALA A 66 -14.90 -17.30 3.21
C ALA A 66 -14.95 -16.41 4.46
N TYR A 67 -16.14 -15.96 4.86
CA TYR A 67 -16.34 -15.18 6.08
C TYR A 67 -16.02 -15.99 7.35
N ASP A 68 -16.47 -17.23 7.44
CA ASP A 68 -16.20 -18.11 8.58
C ASP A 68 -14.71 -18.43 8.72
N LEU A 69 -14.02 -18.63 7.59
CA LEU A 69 -12.57 -18.76 7.58
C LEU A 69 -11.90 -17.44 8.00
N CYS A 70 -12.40 -16.30 7.52
CA CYS A 70 -11.88 -14.99 7.88
C CYS A 70 -11.93 -14.74 9.39
N LEU A 71 -12.99 -15.18 10.08
CA LEU A 71 -13.10 -15.04 11.54
C LEU A 71 -12.00 -15.79 12.31
N LYS A 72 -11.43 -16.85 11.72
CA LYS A 72 -10.33 -17.63 12.31
C LYS A 72 -8.97 -16.93 12.22
N ILE A 73 -8.84 -15.88 11.39
CA ILE A 73 -7.59 -15.13 11.21
C ILE A 73 -7.28 -14.34 12.48
N ARG A 74 -6.19 -14.67 13.18
CA ARG A 74 -5.83 -14.02 14.46
C ARG A 74 -5.43 -12.55 14.30
N ASP A 75 -4.78 -12.20 13.19
CA ASP A 75 -4.37 -10.83 12.89
C ASP A 75 -5.59 -9.95 12.57
N HIS A 76 -5.84 -8.95 13.43
CA HIS A 76 -7.00 -8.05 13.31
C HIS A 76 -7.03 -7.35 11.96
N THR A 77 -5.86 -6.95 11.48
CA THR A 77 -5.69 -6.18 10.25
C THR A 77 -6.03 -7.01 9.00
N THR A 78 -5.48 -8.21 8.91
CA THR A 78 -5.76 -9.17 7.84
C THR A 78 -7.22 -9.63 7.88
N ARG A 79 -7.79 -9.78 9.08
CA ARG A 79 -9.23 -10.03 9.25
C ARG A 79 -10.08 -8.87 8.72
N CYS A 80 -9.71 -7.62 9.01
CA CYS A 80 -10.39 -6.44 8.46
C CYS A 80 -10.29 -6.38 6.92
N TYR A 81 -9.14 -6.73 6.34
CA TYR A 81 -8.95 -6.82 4.88
C TYR A 81 -9.96 -7.76 4.22
N PHE A 82 -10.01 -9.01 4.67
CA PHE A 82 -10.92 -9.99 4.07
C PHE A 82 -12.39 -9.63 4.32
N ARG A 83 -12.73 -9.05 5.47
CA ARG A 83 -14.09 -8.51 5.71
C ARG A 83 -14.44 -7.38 4.77
N GLY A 84 -13.49 -6.49 4.45
CA GLY A 84 -13.68 -5.43 3.46
C GLY A 84 -13.96 -5.99 2.07
N ARG A 85 -13.18 -6.97 1.62
CA ARG A 85 -13.39 -7.65 0.34
C ARG A 85 -14.72 -8.37 0.25
N ILE A 86 -15.13 -9.07 1.32
CA ILE A 86 -16.44 -9.72 1.37
C ILE A 86 -17.55 -8.67 1.23
N ARG A 87 -17.44 -7.48 1.85
CA ARG A 87 -18.42 -6.40 1.66
C ARG A 87 -18.46 -5.87 0.23
N GLU A 88 -17.31 -5.68 -0.42
CA GLU A 88 -17.26 -5.26 -1.83
C GLU A 88 -17.84 -6.33 -2.75
N MET A 89 -17.57 -7.60 -2.51
CA MET A 89 -18.20 -8.71 -3.24
C MET A 89 -19.73 -8.65 -3.13
N VAL A 90 -20.27 -8.44 -1.94
CA VAL A 90 -21.73 -8.29 -1.75
C VAL A 90 -22.28 -7.08 -2.54
N ARG A 91 -21.51 -5.98 -2.66
CA ARG A 91 -21.91 -4.82 -3.49
C ARG A 91 -21.86 -5.08 -4.99
N LEU A 92 -20.93 -5.92 -5.44
CA LEU A 92 -20.72 -6.23 -6.86
C LEU A 92 -21.69 -7.28 -7.40
N GLN A 93 -22.27 -8.12 -6.55
CA GLN A 93 -23.19 -9.19 -6.96
C GLN A 93 -24.30 -8.75 -7.93
N PRO A 94 -25.05 -7.64 -7.70
CA PRO A 94 -26.14 -7.25 -8.60
C PRO A 94 -25.67 -6.72 -9.96
N ILE A 95 -24.37 -6.43 -10.13
CA ILE A 95 -23.80 -5.78 -11.32
C ILE A 95 -22.88 -6.74 -12.10
N CYS A 96 -22.39 -7.78 -11.44
CA CYS A 96 -21.43 -8.73 -12.00
C CYS A 96 -22.14 -9.91 -12.68
N ASP A 97 -21.54 -10.44 -13.74
CA ASP A 97 -21.99 -11.68 -14.36
C ASP A 97 -21.94 -12.83 -13.35
N PRO A 98 -22.97 -13.70 -13.26
CA PRO A 98 -23.02 -14.77 -12.26
C PRO A 98 -21.82 -15.74 -12.30
N PHE A 99 -21.27 -16.03 -13.48
CA PHE A 99 -20.14 -16.95 -13.60
C PHE A 99 -18.83 -16.31 -13.12
N GLU A 100 -18.60 -15.04 -13.48
CA GLU A 100 -17.46 -14.26 -12.97
C GLU A 100 -17.58 -14.06 -11.46
N PHE A 101 -18.78 -13.81 -10.94
CA PHE A 101 -19.04 -13.64 -9.52
C PHE A 101 -18.75 -14.91 -8.71
N GLN A 102 -19.17 -16.07 -9.21
CA GLN A 102 -18.92 -17.36 -8.57
C GLN A 102 -17.42 -17.66 -8.52
N LYS A 103 -16.70 -17.37 -9.61
CA LYS A 103 -15.25 -17.53 -9.68
C LYS A 103 -14.53 -16.62 -8.68
N MET A 104 -14.88 -15.34 -8.63
CA MET A 104 -14.34 -14.38 -7.66
C MET A 104 -14.61 -14.79 -6.21
N SER A 105 -15.80 -15.35 -5.94
CA SER A 105 -16.17 -15.85 -4.60
C SER A 105 -15.35 -17.07 -4.17
N LYS A 106 -15.09 -17.99 -5.11
CA LYS A 106 -14.20 -19.14 -4.88
C LYS A 106 -12.75 -18.70 -4.65
N ASP A 107 -12.23 -17.82 -5.49
CA ASP A 107 -10.87 -17.30 -5.38
C ASP A 107 -10.65 -16.60 -4.03
N LEU A 108 -11.65 -15.82 -3.57
CA LEU A 108 -11.61 -15.17 -2.27
C LEU A 108 -11.56 -16.19 -1.11
N ARG A 109 -12.36 -17.25 -1.18
CA ARG A 109 -12.36 -18.30 -0.16
C ARG A 109 -11.00 -19.00 -0.08
N ASP A 110 -10.43 -19.36 -1.23
CA ASP A 110 -9.13 -20.03 -1.31
C ASP A 110 -8.01 -19.12 -0.79
N GLU A 111 -8.09 -17.81 -1.02
CA GLU A 111 -7.15 -16.81 -0.48
C GLU A 111 -7.22 -16.69 1.06
N VAL A 112 -8.43 -16.74 1.63
CA VAL A 112 -8.63 -16.72 3.08
C VAL A 112 -8.07 -18.01 3.72
N ASP A 113 -8.32 -19.17 3.11
CA ASP A 113 -7.83 -20.46 3.60
C ASP A 113 -6.29 -20.53 3.54
N ASP A 114 -5.69 -20.08 2.43
CA ASP A 114 -4.24 -19.98 2.29
C ASP A 114 -3.65 -19.03 3.35
N CYS A 115 -4.32 -17.92 3.65
CA CYS A 115 -3.89 -17.01 4.71
C CYS A 115 -3.85 -17.67 6.09
N LEU A 116 -4.84 -18.50 6.41
CA LEU A 116 -4.87 -19.24 7.68
C LEU A 116 -3.75 -20.27 7.78
N ASN A 117 -3.41 -20.91 6.66
CA ASN A 117 -2.43 -21.98 6.60
C ASN A 117 -0.97 -21.48 6.53
N LEU A 118 -0.72 -20.33 5.89
CA LEU A 118 0.62 -19.85 5.57
C LEU A 118 1.02 -18.58 6.34
N GLY A 119 0.09 -17.97 7.09
CA GLY A 119 0.33 -16.74 7.84
C GLY A 119 0.57 -15.49 6.96
N THR A 120 0.40 -15.62 5.64
CA THR A 120 0.45 -14.51 4.67
C THR A 120 -0.65 -14.68 3.63
N CYS A 121 -1.29 -13.58 3.26
CA CYS A 121 -2.56 -13.56 2.52
C CYS A 121 -2.44 -13.70 1.00
N PHE A 122 -1.30 -14.07 0.43
CA PHE A 122 -1.19 -14.11 -1.04
C PHE A 122 -0.35 -15.27 -1.56
N ARG A 123 -1.03 -16.22 -2.21
CA ARG A 123 -0.46 -17.04 -3.27
C ARG A 123 -0.66 -16.30 -4.61
N TYR A 124 0.39 -16.24 -5.41
CA TYR A 124 0.27 -16.00 -6.85
C TYR A 124 -0.67 -17.07 -7.44
N ALA A 125 -1.71 -16.69 -8.18
CA ALA A 125 -2.62 -17.61 -8.89
C ALA A 125 -1.95 -18.31 -10.09
N GLY A 126 -0.65 -18.62 -9.96
CA GLY A 126 0.09 -19.48 -10.86
C GLY A 126 0.31 -20.86 -10.23
N PRO A 127 0.93 -21.79 -10.97
CA PRO A 127 1.19 -23.14 -10.49
C PRO A 127 1.92 -23.12 -9.14
N ARG A 128 1.65 -24.16 -8.33
CA ARG A 128 2.31 -24.47 -7.05
C ARG A 128 3.83 -24.58 -7.24
N ILE A 129 4.56 -23.46 -7.30
CA ILE A 129 6.02 -23.47 -7.30
C ILE A 129 6.46 -23.71 -5.86
N ARG A 130 6.81 -24.95 -5.55
CA ARG A 130 7.54 -25.28 -4.33
C ARG A 130 8.96 -24.77 -4.56
N TRP A 131 9.29 -23.62 -3.99
CA TRP A 131 10.65 -23.10 -4.07
C TRP A 131 11.58 -24.09 -3.39
N ASP A 132 12.51 -24.64 -4.16
CA ASP A 132 13.58 -25.45 -3.60
C ASP A 132 14.62 -24.53 -2.97
N ILE A 133 14.36 -24.13 -1.71
CA ILE A 133 15.20 -23.21 -0.94
C ILE A 133 16.64 -23.76 -0.83
N SER A 134 16.82 -25.08 -0.95
CA SER A 134 18.15 -25.72 -0.93
C SER A 134 19.04 -25.32 -2.11
N ARG A 135 18.45 -24.84 -3.22
CA ARG A 135 19.17 -24.35 -4.40
C ARG A 135 19.55 -22.87 -4.30
N LEU A 136 19.04 -22.15 -3.31
CA LEU A 136 19.42 -20.76 -3.11
C LEU A 136 20.84 -20.68 -2.54
N PRO A 137 21.64 -19.67 -2.93
CA PRO A 137 22.94 -19.41 -2.32
C PRO A 137 22.82 -19.24 -0.81
N LYS A 138 23.93 -19.42 -0.08
CA LYS A 138 23.93 -19.15 1.37
C LYS A 138 23.69 -17.66 1.62
N GLY A 139 22.79 -17.36 2.55
CA GLY A 139 22.49 -16.01 3.03
C GLY A 139 22.81 -15.84 4.51
N PRO A 140 22.70 -14.60 5.04
CA PRO A 140 22.81 -14.36 6.47
C PRO A 140 21.69 -15.08 7.24
N ALA A 141 22.00 -15.57 8.44
CA ALA A 141 20.97 -16.08 9.36
C ALA A 141 20.00 -14.96 9.77
N SER A 142 18.76 -15.32 10.13
CA SER A 142 17.67 -14.35 10.37
C SER A 142 18.03 -13.25 11.40
N LEU A 143 18.62 -13.64 12.53
CA LEU A 143 19.07 -12.68 13.56
C LEU A 143 20.22 -11.78 13.07
N GLN A 144 21.14 -12.33 12.27
CA GLN A 144 22.25 -11.57 11.70
C GLN A 144 21.74 -10.55 10.67
N ALA A 145 20.79 -10.95 9.82
CA ALA A 145 20.16 -10.06 8.87
C ALA A 145 19.43 -8.89 9.57
N GLY A 146 18.67 -9.20 10.63
CA GLY A 146 18.04 -8.19 11.48
C GLY A 146 19.06 -7.22 12.10
N ALA A 147 20.15 -7.74 12.66
CA ALA A 147 21.22 -6.93 13.25
C ALA A 147 21.99 -6.08 12.22
N GLU A 148 22.14 -6.55 10.98
CA GLU A 148 22.75 -5.75 9.91
C GLU A 148 21.81 -4.64 9.44
N MET A 149 20.50 -4.90 9.35
CA MET A 149 19.48 -3.90 8.98
C MET A 149 19.38 -2.75 9.98
N THR A 150 19.55 -3.02 11.29
CA THR A 150 19.48 -1.97 12.31
C THR A 150 20.67 -1.01 12.28
N LYS A 151 21.78 -1.34 11.62
CA LYS A 151 22.97 -0.46 11.52
C LYS A 151 22.69 0.84 10.75
N ASP A 152 21.92 0.75 9.66
CA ASP A 152 21.48 1.93 8.88
C ASP A 152 20.14 1.66 8.19
N ILE A 153 19.09 1.53 9.01
CA ILE A 153 17.71 1.30 8.52
C ILE A 153 17.22 2.43 7.61
N LYS A 154 17.78 3.65 7.73
CA LYS A 154 17.44 4.77 6.85
C LYS A 154 18.08 4.64 5.47
N ARG A 155 19.15 3.85 5.34
CA ARG A 155 19.86 3.60 4.08
C ARG A 155 20.07 2.11 3.83
N ILE A 156 18.96 1.37 3.81
CA ILE A 156 18.91 -0.08 3.59
C ILE A 156 19.74 -0.51 2.37
N HIS A 157 19.71 0.28 1.28
CA HIS A 157 20.50 -0.01 0.08
C HIS A 157 22.01 -0.15 0.35
N ARG A 158 22.57 0.58 1.33
CA ARG A 158 24.00 0.45 1.71
C ARG A 158 24.26 -0.85 2.46
N VAL A 159 23.37 -1.21 3.38
CA VAL A 159 23.43 -2.48 4.12
C VAL A 159 23.36 -3.66 3.15
N LEU A 160 22.37 -3.64 2.25
CA LEU A 160 22.17 -4.68 1.23
C LEU A 160 23.38 -4.79 0.28
N CYS A 161 23.99 -3.67 -0.10
CA CYS A 161 25.21 -3.67 -0.90
C CYS A 161 26.38 -4.32 -0.14
N GLY A 162 26.53 -4.03 1.16
CA GLY A 162 27.52 -4.67 2.01
C GLY A 162 27.31 -6.19 2.12
N LEU A 163 26.06 -6.64 2.28
CA LEU A 163 25.70 -8.06 2.31
C LEU A 163 25.95 -8.74 0.96
N ALA A 164 25.64 -8.07 -0.16
CA ALA A 164 25.88 -8.60 -1.50
C ALA A 164 27.37 -8.87 -1.77
N LYS A 165 28.28 -8.06 -1.19
CA LYS A 165 29.72 -8.32 -1.28
C LYS A 165 30.15 -9.60 -0.54
N ARG A 166 29.41 -10.02 0.48
CA ARG A 166 29.72 -11.20 1.30
C ARG A 166 29.05 -12.48 0.78
N TYR A 167 27.79 -12.38 0.38
CA TYR A 167 26.94 -13.52 0.02
C TYR A 167 26.72 -13.67 -1.50
N GLY A 168 27.19 -12.72 -2.30
CA GLY A 168 27.07 -12.72 -3.75
C GLY A 168 25.92 -11.84 -4.26
N LYS A 169 25.72 -11.85 -5.58
CA LYS A 169 24.76 -10.96 -6.26
C LYS A 169 23.30 -11.34 -6.05
N VAL A 170 23.04 -12.60 -5.70
CA VAL A 170 21.71 -13.11 -5.36
C VAL A 170 21.87 -13.88 -4.07
N PHE A 171 21.14 -13.50 -3.03
CA PHE A 171 21.15 -14.22 -1.77
C PHE A 171 19.79 -14.17 -1.07
N PRO A 172 19.39 -15.25 -0.39
CA PRO A 172 18.24 -15.24 0.50
C PRO A 172 18.57 -14.47 1.77
N MET A 173 17.58 -13.81 2.34
CA MET A 173 17.68 -13.13 3.62
C MET A 173 16.32 -13.20 4.30
N GLU A 174 16.29 -13.69 5.52
CA GLU A 174 15.07 -13.70 6.33
C GLU A 174 15.23 -12.67 7.45
N LEU A 175 14.17 -11.93 7.75
CA LEU A 175 14.13 -11.07 8.94
C LEU A 175 13.22 -11.72 9.98
N PRO A 176 13.44 -11.47 11.28
CA PRO A 176 12.61 -12.07 12.32
C PRO A 176 11.12 -11.78 12.13
N GLY A 177 10.32 -12.82 11.92
CA GLY A 177 8.87 -12.71 11.72
C GLY A 177 8.43 -12.25 10.34
N MET A 178 9.32 -12.28 9.34
CA MET A 178 9.05 -11.86 7.96
C MET A 178 9.21 -13.01 6.96
N PRO A 179 8.50 -12.97 5.81
CA PRO A 179 8.74 -13.91 4.72
C PRO A 179 10.19 -13.82 4.22
N LEU A 180 10.63 -14.86 3.52
CA LEU A 180 11.94 -14.91 2.88
C LEU A 180 12.09 -13.80 1.84
N TRP A 181 13.14 -12.98 1.96
CA TRP A 181 13.51 -11.99 0.95
C TRP A 181 14.60 -12.56 0.06
N VAL A 182 14.52 -12.30 -1.24
CA VAL A 182 15.60 -12.60 -2.19
C VAL A 182 16.18 -11.28 -2.66
N VAL A 183 17.41 -11.00 -2.26
CA VAL A 183 18.10 -9.76 -2.62
C VAL A 183 18.85 -9.98 -3.92
N VAL A 184 18.69 -9.03 -4.85
CA VAL A 184 19.28 -9.08 -6.19
C VAL A 184 20.06 -7.79 -6.43
N SER A 185 21.37 -7.91 -6.58
CA SER A 185 22.30 -6.77 -6.60
C SER A 185 23.11 -6.66 -7.89
N GLY A 186 22.81 -7.47 -8.91
CA GLY A 186 23.50 -7.46 -10.20
C GLY A 186 22.57 -7.15 -11.38
N ALA A 187 23.09 -6.47 -12.39
CA ALA A 187 22.30 -6.03 -13.55
C ALA A 187 21.81 -7.20 -14.41
N LYS A 188 22.62 -8.25 -14.59
CA LYS A 188 22.24 -9.45 -15.36
C LYS A 188 21.12 -10.20 -14.65
N GLU A 189 21.24 -10.34 -13.34
CA GLU A 189 20.30 -11.02 -12.47
C GLU A 189 18.98 -10.22 -12.35
N ALA A 190 19.06 -8.89 -12.25
CA ALA A 190 17.90 -8.01 -12.30
C ALA A 190 17.16 -8.10 -13.64
N LYS A 191 17.87 -8.17 -14.78
CA LYS A 191 17.25 -8.41 -16.09
C LYS A 191 16.53 -9.77 -16.13
N ALA A 192 17.19 -10.83 -15.65
CA ALA A 192 16.59 -12.16 -15.62
C ALA A 192 15.28 -12.17 -14.80
N ILE A 193 15.20 -11.41 -13.71
CA ILE A 193 14.02 -11.36 -12.86
C ILE A 193 12.94 -10.43 -13.44
N PHE A 194 13.28 -9.15 -13.66
CA PHE A 194 12.28 -8.12 -14.01
C PHE A 194 11.88 -8.12 -15.48
N HIS A 195 12.76 -8.56 -16.38
CA HIS A 195 12.49 -8.60 -17.82
C HIS A 195 12.13 -10.03 -18.25
N ASP A 196 13.08 -10.96 -18.13
CA ASP A 196 12.94 -12.30 -18.73
C ASP A 196 11.86 -13.13 -18.00
N ASN A 197 11.73 -12.96 -16.67
CA ASN A 197 10.71 -13.59 -15.83
C ASN A 197 9.72 -12.58 -15.25
N GLY A 198 9.55 -11.43 -15.88
CA GLY A 198 8.77 -10.32 -15.33
C GLY A 198 7.32 -10.70 -15.03
N ALA A 199 6.69 -11.55 -15.85
CA ALA A 199 5.31 -11.97 -15.65
C ALA A 199 5.08 -12.68 -14.31
N THR A 200 6.04 -13.49 -13.85
CA THR A 200 5.93 -14.26 -12.60
C THR A 200 6.43 -13.50 -11.38
N THR A 201 7.36 -12.57 -11.55
CA THR A 201 8.03 -11.85 -10.45
C THR A 201 7.52 -10.43 -10.22
N SER A 202 6.62 -9.93 -11.09
CA SER A 202 6.11 -8.54 -11.00
C SER A 202 5.04 -8.32 -9.93
N SER A 203 4.53 -9.38 -9.30
CA SER A 203 3.60 -9.22 -8.18
C SER A 203 4.27 -8.56 -6.97
N ARG A 204 3.53 -7.71 -6.27
CA ARG A 204 4.02 -7.01 -5.08
C ARG A 204 3.77 -7.88 -3.84
N SER A 205 4.81 -8.13 -3.04
CA SER A 205 4.66 -8.75 -1.74
C SER A 205 3.95 -7.80 -0.79
N PHE A 206 3.00 -8.33 -0.03
CA PHE A 206 2.12 -7.53 0.79
C PHE A 206 2.81 -7.02 2.06
N ALA A 207 2.93 -5.71 2.20
CA ALA A 207 3.42 -5.06 3.42
C ALA A 207 2.22 -4.73 4.32
N GLN A 208 2.18 -5.33 5.51
CA GLN A 208 1.02 -5.34 6.40
C GLN A 208 0.70 -3.98 7.03
N ALA A 209 1.67 -3.06 7.13
CA ALA A 209 1.40 -1.69 7.55
C ALA A 209 0.45 -0.95 6.59
N HIS A 210 0.38 -1.38 5.32
CA HIS A 210 -0.48 -0.77 4.32
C HIS A 210 -1.97 -1.11 4.47
N LEU A 211 -2.35 -2.24 5.09
CA LEU A 211 -3.77 -2.50 5.39
C LEU A 211 -4.35 -1.54 6.43
N ILE A 212 -3.49 -0.98 7.27
CA ILE A 212 -3.91 -0.10 8.37
C ILE A 212 -4.08 1.32 7.84
N THR A 213 -3.37 1.70 6.78
CA THR A 213 -3.42 3.05 6.19
C THR A 213 -4.29 3.15 4.94
N HIS A 214 -4.62 2.03 4.28
CA HIS A 214 -5.42 2.01 3.05
C HIS A 214 -6.69 1.17 3.24
N THR A 215 -7.86 1.82 3.21
CA THR A 215 -9.17 1.16 3.25
C THR A 215 -9.64 0.65 1.89
N ASP A 216 -9.05 1.14 0.79
CA ASP A 216 -9.56 0.90 -0.58
C ASP A 216 -8.81 -0.23 -1.30
N PHE A 217 -8.21 -1.14 -0.52
CA PHE A 217 -7.45 -2.27 -1.02
C PHE A 217 -8.34 -3.53 -1.07
N PRO A 218 -8.29 -4.37 -2.13
CA PRO A 218 -7.28 -4.44 -3.20
C PRO A 218 -7.61 -3.66 -4.49
N SER A 219 -8.75 -2.99 -4.58
CA SER A 219 -9.30 -2.45 -5.84
C SER A 219 -8.87 -1.04 -6.22
N GLY A 220 -8.20 -0.29 -5.33
CA GLY A 220 -7.98 1.15 -5.50
C GLY A 220 -6.57 1.63 -5.92
N ASN A 221 -5.50 0.83 -5.86
CA ASN A 221 -4.12 1.37 -5.98
C ASN A 221 -3.22 0.64 -7.00
N PHE A 222 -2.64 1.40 -7.94
CA PHE A 222 -1.66 0.96 -8.95
C PHE A 222 -0.31 0.46 -8.39
N LEU A 223 0.15 1.02 -7.27
CA LEU A 223 1.51 0.80 -6.78
C LEU A 223 1.66 -0.49 -5.97
N ARG A 224 0.56 -0.94 -5.34
CA ARG A 224 0.57 -1.99 -4.31
C ARG A 224 -0.36 -3.17 -4.65
N CYS A 225 -1.02 -3.17 -5.81
CA CYS A 225 -1.87 -4.28 -6.23
C CYS A 225 -1.05 -5.46 -6.82
N PRO A 226 -1.54 -6.70 -6.70
CA PRO A 226 -0.92 -7.86 -7.33
C PRO A 226 -0.89 -7.74 -8.86
N PHE A 227 -0.02 -8.51 -9.52
CA PHE A 227 0.06 -8.53 -10.98
C PHE A 227 -1.11 -9.31 -11.57
N THR A 228 -2.21 -8.60 -11.85
CA THR A 228 -3.47 -9.13 -12.37
C THR A 228 -3.81 -8.56 -13.73
N GLU A 229 -4.76 -9.18 -14.45
CA GLU A 229 -5.31 -8.62 -15.70
C GLU A 229 -5.94 -7.23 -15.49
N ASP A 230 -6.55 -6.99 -14.33
CA ASP A 230 -7.08 -5.67 -13.97
C ASP A 230 -5.97 -4.61 -13.90
N LEU A 231 -4.84 -4.91 -13.23
CA LEU A 231 -3.69 -4.01 -13.19
C LEU A 231 -3.15 -3.72 -14.61
N LYS A 232 -3.09 -4.74 -15.48
CA LYS A 232 -2.65 -4.58 -16.87
C LYS A 232 -3.59 -3.65 -17.64
N LYS A 233 -4.90 -3.82 -17.51
CA LYS A 233 -5.91 -2.95 -18.13
C LYS A 233 -5.76 -1.50 -17.66
N ARG A 234 -5.68 -1.29 -16.35
CA ARG A 234 -5.48 0.05 -15.77
C ARG A 234 -4.19 0.70 -16.25
N ARG A 235 -3.07 -0.05 -16.30
CA ARG A 235 -1.79 0.45 -16.83
C ARG A 235 -1.89 0.81 -18.31
N LYS A 236 -2.61 0.02 -19.11
CA LYS A 236 -2.84 0.31 -20.53
C LYS A 236 -3.57 1.64 -20.71
N ILE A 237 -4.61 1.90 -19.91
CA ILE A 237 -5.36 3.17 -19.93
C ILE A 237 -4.44 4.35 -19.57
N VAL A 238 -3.71 4.26 -18.45
CA VAL A 238 -2.77 5.32 -18.06
C VAL A 238 -1.71 5.55 -19.14
N TRP A 239 -1.20 4.48 -19.74
CA TRP A 239 -0.22 4.58 -20.81
C TRP A 239 -0.80 5.26 -22.06
N SER A 240 -1.94 4.81 -22.57
CA SER A 240 -2.52 5.39 -23.80
C SER A 240 -2.94 6.84 -23.59
N GLU A 241 -3.55 7.14 -22.45
CA GLU A 241 -4.22 8.41 -22.23
C GLU A 241 -3.36 9.49 -21.58
N ALA A 242 -2.25 9.14 -20.92
CA ALA A 242 -1.35 10.11 -20.29
C ALA A 242 0.13 9.94 -20.65
N LEU A 243 0.64 8.71 -20.73
CA LEU A 243 2.10 8.48 -20.80
C LEU A 243 2.63 8.18 -22.21
N SER A 244 1.77 8.12 -23.22
CA SER A 244 2.19 7.89 -24.61
C SER A 244 2.97 9.09 -25.15
N LYS A 245 3.87 8.84 -26.11
CA LYS A 245 4.71 9.90 -26.71
C LYS A 245 3.88 11.08 -27.25
N GLN A 246 2.71 10.79 -27.82
CA GLN A 246 1.78 11.80 -28.32
C GLN A 246 1.18 12.64 -27.18
N LYS A 247 0.68 11.99 -26.12
CA LYS A 247 0.11 12.70 -24.96
C LYS A 247 1.16 13.53 -24.22
N VAL A 248 2.37 12.99 -24.04
CA VAL A 248 3.49 13.73 -23.44
C VAL A 248 3.84 14.98 -24.26
N ALA A 249 3.80 14.90 -25.60
CA ALA A 249 4.03 16.07 -26.46
C ALA A 249 2.95 17.15 -26.26
N LEU A 250 1.68 16.75 -26.06
CA LEU A 250 0.58 17.68 -25.76
C LEU A 250 0.72 18.35 -24.38
N PHE A 251 1.41 17.70 -23.43
CA PHE A 251 1.65 18.28 -22.10
C PHE A 251 2.82 19.27 -22.05
N ARG A 252 3.58 19.45 -23.14
CA ARG A 252 4.72 20.39 -23.17
C ARG A 252 4.36 21.81 -22.73
N PRO A 253 3.25 22.44 -23.20
CA PRO A 253 2.89 23.79 -22.74
C PRO A 253 2.56 23.83 -21.24
N ILE A 254 1.98 22.75 -20.70
CA ILE A 254 1.70 22.64 -19.25
C ILE A 254 3.02 22.59 -18.47
N LEU A 255 3.96 21.75 -18.91
CA LEU A 255 5.30 21.65 -18.29
C LEU A 255 6.02 23.00 -18.28
N GLU A 256 6.02 23.71 -19.40
CA GLU A 256 6.64 25.03 -19.52
C GLU A 256 5.98 26.06 -18.60
N ARG A 257 4.64 26.08 -18.52
CA ARG A 257 3.89 26.95 -17.63
C ARG A 257 4.20 26.65 -16.16
N CYS A 258 4.13 25.40 -15.73
CA CYS A 258 4.40 25.00 -14.34
C CYS A 258 5.84 25.32 -13.93
N ARG A 259 6.81 25.13 -14.85
CA ARG A 259 8.20 25.54 -14.67
C ARG A 259 8.34 27.05 -14.51
N HIS A 260 7.66 27.85 -15.35
CA HIS A 260 7.69 29.31 -15.23
C HIS A 260 7.11 29.79 -13.90
N LEU A 261 6.02 29.18 -13.43
CA LEU A 261 5.46 29.48 -12.11
C LEU A 261 6.46 29.17 -10.99
N SER A 262 7.15 28.03 -11.04
CA SER A 262 8.17 27.70 -10.03
C SER A 262 9.37 28.63 -10.06
N VAL A 263 9.84 29.00 -11.24
CA VAL A 263 10.98 29.93 -11.39
C VAL A 263 10.57 31.33 -10.91
N ARG A 264 9.36 31.78 -11.22
CA ARG A 264 8.85 33.07 -10.75
C ARG A 264 8.79 33.12 -9.23
N ALA A 265 8.18 32.12 -8.58
CA ALA A 265 8.12 32.06 -7.13
C ALA A 265 9.52 32.01 -6.49
N PHE A 266 10.44 31.28 -7.11
CA PHE A 266 11.85 31.23 -6.67
C PHE A 266 12.53 32.60 -6.76
N LEU A 267 12.35 33.33 -7.86
CA LEU A 267 12.95 34.65 -8.05
C LEU A 267 12.39 35.66 -7.04
N LEU A 268 11.06 35.66 -6.82
CA LEU A 268 10.42 36.50 -5.81
C LEU A 268 10.96 36.22 -4.40
N ALA A 269 11.16 34.94 -4.05
CA ALA A 269 11.79 34.59 -2.78
C ALA A 269 13.25 35.08 -2.69
N ALA A 270 13.99 35.03 -3.80
CA ALA A 270 15.37 35.50 -3.86
C ALA A 270 15.51 37.03 -3.73
N GLU A 271 14.53 37.80 -4.22
CA GLU A 271 14.50 39.26 -4.11
C GLU A 271 14.51 39.76 -2.65
N THR A 272 14.07 38.92 -1.70
CA THR A 272 14.11 39.24 -0.27
C THR A 272 15.53 39.35 0.30
N GLY A 273 16.54 38.83 -0.41
CA GLY A 273 17.94 38.82 0.03
C GLY A 273 18.25 37.85 1.17
N VAL A 274 17.26 37.07 1.63
CA VAL A 274 17.42 36.11 2.73
C VAL A 274 17.76 34.73 2.18
N PRO A 275 18.73 33.99 2.76
CA PRO A 275 18.99 32.60 2.39
C PRO A 275 17.73 31.73 2.56
N PHE A 276 17.34 31.01 1.51
CA PHE A 276 16.15 30.15 1.53
C PHE A 276 16.44 28.76 0.95
N ASN A 277 15.57 27.79 1.27
CA ASN A 277 15.67 26.44 0.73
C ASN A 277 15.06 26.39 -0.68
N PRO A 278 15.79 25.97 -1.74
CA PRO A 278 15.26 25.91 -3.10
C PRO A 278 14.27 24.75 -3.33
N ARG A 279 14.26 23.75 -2.44
CA ARG A 279 13.49 22.51 -2.64
C ARG A 279 11.98 22.75 -2.82
N PRO A 280 11.28 23.55 -2.00
CA PRO A 280 9.84 23.78 -2.15
C PRO A 280 9.45 24.28 -3.55
N PHE A 281 10.26 25.16 -4.15
CA PHE A 281 10.04 25.69 -5.50
C PHE A 281 10.19 24.61 -6.58
N LEU A 282 11.22 23.76 -6.48
CA LEU A 282 11.38 22.62 -7.38
C LEU A 282 10.22 21.62 -7.24
N ARG A 283 9.74 21.42 -6.00
CA ARG A 283 8.60 20.55 -5.74
C ARG A 283 7.32 21.10 -6.35
N MET A 284 7.11 22.41 -6.25
CA MET A 284 5.96 23.08 -6.84
C MET A 284 5.88 22.84 -8.35
N SER A 285 7.02 22.82 -9.05
CA SER A 285 7.06 22.53 -10.49
C SER A 285 6.44 21.16 -10.82
N TYR A 286 6.82 20.08 -10.13
CA TYR A 286 6.29 18.75 -10.44
C TYR A 286 4.86 18.57 -9.93
N LEU A 287 4.52 19.09 -8.74
CA LEU A 287 3.18 18.98 -8.18
C LEU A 287 2.16 19.73 -9.04
N ASN A 288 2.49 20.96 -9.46
CA ASN A 288 1.65 21.71 -10.40
C ASN A 288 1.48 20.99 -11.72
N THR A 289 2.56 20.38 -12.24
CA THR A 289 2.48 19.61 -13.48
C THR A 289 1.47 18.48 -13.35
N LEU A 290 1.55 17.69 -12.28
CA LEU A 290 0.63 16.58 -12.03
C LEU A 290 -0.80 17.09 -11.80
N ALA A 291 -0.99 18.11 -10.96
CA ALA A 291 -2.30 18.69 -10.69
C ALA A 291 -2.96 19.27 -11.96
N CYS A 292 -2.18 19.88 -12.85
CA CYS A 292 -2.66 20.39 -14.13
C CYS A 292 -3.10 19.25 -15.06
N ILE A 293 -2.28 18.21 -15.21
CA ILE A 293 -2.59 17.09 -16.09
C ILE A 293 -3.79 16.30 -15.57
N LEU A 294 -3.86 16.07 -14.25
CA LEU A 294 -4.89 15.24 -13.62
C LEU A 294 -6.22 15.97 -13.49
N PHE A 295 -6.21 17.22 -13.00
CA PHE A 295 -7.41 17.95 -12.59
C PHE A 295 -7.54 19.34 -13.21
N GLY A 296 -6.54 19.81 -13.96
CA GLY A 296 -6.54 21.16 -14.55
C GLY A 296 -6.20 22.28 -13.56
N VAL A 297 -5.64 21.96 -12.39
CA VAL A 297 -5.36 22.92 -11.31
C VAL A 297 -3.86 23.27 -11.26
N SER A 298 -3.55 24.53 -10.96
CA SER A 298 -2.17 25.02 -10.75
C SER A 298 -2.12 26.03 -9.62
N TYR A 299 -1.03 26.01 -8.85
CA TYR A 299 -0.76 26.96 -7.77
C TYR A 299 0.35 27.95 -8.17
N THR A 300 0.28 29.18 -7.68
CA THR A 300 1.23 30.24 -8.05
C THR A 300 2.31 30.48 -7.00
N ASP A 301 2.06 30.07 -5.75
CA ASP A 301 2.94 30.31 -4.61
C ASP A 301 3.18 29.00 -3.84
N VAL A 302 4.38 28.86 -3.29
CA VAL A 302 4.71 27.76 -2.37
C VAL A 302 4.02 27.93 -1.03
N GLU A 303 3.69 29.14 -0.59
CA GLU A 303 3.00 29.40 0.68
C GLU A 303 1.46 29.37 0.55
N ASP A 304 0.92 29.07 -0.64
CA ASP A 304 -0.51 28.92 -0.86
C ASP A 304 -1.05 27.78 0.04
N PRO A 305 -2.04 28.04 0.92
CA PRO A 305 -2.61 27.03 1.79
C PRO A 305 -3.14 25.80 1.05
N ALA A 306 -3.72 25.99 -0.15
CA ALA A 306 -4.23 24.89 -0.96
C ALA A 306 -3.10 24.04 -1.57
N TYR A 307 -1.98 24.68 -1.91
CA TYR A 307 -0.77 23.96 -2.32
C TYR A 307 -0.14 23.20 -1.16
N GLN A 308 -0.07 23.82 0.03
CA GLN A 308 0.48 23.21 1.23
C GLN A 308 -0.33 21.98 1.67
N GLU A 309 -1.65 22.01 1.52
CA GLU A 309 -2.50 20.84 1.74
C GLU A 309 -2.16 19.69 0.79
N VAL A 310 -2.05 19.95 -0.52
CA VAL A 310 -1.66 18.91 -1.50
C VAL A 310 -0.24 18.41 -1.24
N TYR A 311 0.67 19.30 -0.87
CA TYR A 311 2.03 18.93 -0.51
C TYR A 311 2.04 18.01 0.72
N GLU A 312 1.23 18.29 1.74
CA GLU A 312 1.14 17.45 2.94
C GLU A 312 0.72 16.01 2.60
N PHE A 313 -0.22 15.82 1.68
CA PHE A 313 -0.65 14.49 1.24
C PHE A 313 0.52 13.70 0.62
N VAL A 314 1.25 14.34 -0.30
CA VAL A 314 2.37 13.71 -1.01
C VAL A 314 3.56 13.49 -0.08
N ASP A 315 3.84 14.43 0.82
CA ASP A 315 4.94 14.33 1.79
C ASP A 315 4.69 13.22 2.81
N ALA A 316 3.46 13.09 3.31
CA ALA A 316 3.08 12.05 4.24
C ALA A 316 3.29 10.65 3.62
N GLU A 317 2.94 10.46 2.35
CA GLU A 317 3.19 9.20 1.65
C GLU A 317 4.67 8.91 1.39
N ALA A 318 5.45 9.94 1.08
CA ALA A 318 6.86 9.77 0.76
C ALA A 318 7.74 9.59 2.01
N ASN A 319 7.39 10.25 3.12
CA ASN A 319 8.29 10.46 4.25
C ASN A 319 7.81 9.87 5.58
N GLU A 320 6.65 9.20 5.68
CA GLU A 320 6.23 8.56 6.94
C GLU A 320 6.86 7.16 7.08
N PRO A 321 8.01 7.01 7.77
CA PRO A 321 8.86 5.82 7.67
C PRO A 321 8.32 4.66 8.49
N LEU A 322 7.42 4.94 9.44
CA LEU A 322 7.02 3.95 10.44
C LEU A 322 6.12 2.85 9.86
N ALA A 323 5.45 3.10 8.74
CA ALA A 323 4.75 2.05 8.00
C ALA A 323 5.78 1.06 7.42
N ALA A 324 6.79 1.55 6.71
CA ALA A 324 7.85 0.73 6.14
C ALA A 324 8.72 0.05 7.22
N GLU A 325 9.02 0.72 8.33
CA GLU A 325 9.76 0.15 9.46
C GLU A 325 8.94 -0.92 10.20
N ALA A 326 7.62 -0.75 10.34
CA ALA A 326 6.72 -1.77 10.89
C ALA A 326 6.46 -2.93 9.91
N ASP A 327 6.77 -2.76 8.64
CA ASP A 327 6.86 -3.86 7.69
C ASP A 327 8.16 -4.63 7.88
N ILE A 328 9.28 -3.98 8.16
CA ILE A 328 10.56 -4.66 8.43
C ILE A 328 10.57 -5.33 9.82
N PHE A 329 9.97 -4.67 10.83
CA PHE A 329 9.90 -5.12 12.22
C PHE A 329 8.44 -5.12 12.70
N PRO A 330 7.69 -6.23 12.51
CA PRO A 330 6.26 -6.30 12.85
C PRO A 330 5.93 -5.97 14.30
N ALA A 331 6.87 -6.21 15.23
CA ALA A 331 6.68 -5.90 16.65
C ALA A 331 6.45 -4.40 16.92
N LEU A 332 6.95 -3.50 16.06
CA LEU A 332 6.75 -2.05 16.21
C LEU A 332 5.27 -1.65 16.15
N ARG A 333 4.41 -2.49 15.54
CA ARG A 333 2.97 -2.24 15.43
C ARG A 333 2.25 -2.15 16.77
N PHE A 334 2.78 -2.83 17.78
CA PHE A 334 2.19 -2.83 19.12
C PHE A 334 2.66 -1.65 19.97
N THR A 335 3.50 -0.77 19.42
CA THR A 335 4.00 0.40 20.15
C THR A 335 3.01 1.56 20.09
N PRO A 336 2.88 2.37 21.16
CA PRO A 336 2.06 3.58 21.13
C PRO A 336 2.47 4.58 20.03
N LEU A 337 3.76 4.61 19.67
CA LEU A 337 4.28 5.44 18.58
C LEU A 337 3.67 5.05 17.23
N TYR A 338 3.55 3.74 16.97
CA TYR A 338 2.88 3.25 15.76
C TYR A 338 1.41 3.66 15.72
N SER A 339 0.67 3.47 16.82
CA SER A 339 -0.74 3.85 16.88
C SER A 339 -0.97 5.35 16.61
N ARG A 340 -0.12 6.24 17.15
CA ARG A 340 -0.22 7.69 16.89
C ARG A 340 0.03 8.03 15.43
N LYS A 341 1.06 7.42 14.81
CA LYS A 341 1.39 7.65 13.41
C LYS A 341 0.33 7.07 12.46
N ALA A 342 -0.19 5.89 12.76
CA ALA A 342 -1.30 5.30 12.03
C ALA A 342 -2.55 6.19 12.09
N ALA A 343 -2.87 6.75 13.26
CA ALA A 343 -3.97 7.69 13.41
C ALA A 343 -3.75 8.99 12.60
N ARG A 344 -2.53 9.55 12.63
CA ARG A 344 -2.15 10.70 11.80
C ARG A 344 -2.34 10.40 10.32
N MET A 345 -1.83 9.27 9.85
CA MET A 345 -1.95 8.87 8.44
C MET A 345 -3.41 8.71 8.03
N LYS A 346 -4.23 8.06 8.87
CA LYS A 346 -5.67 7.94 8.63
C LYS A 346 -6.35 9.31 8.50
N HIS A 347 -5.95 10.29 9.31
CA HIS A 347 -6.50 11.64 9.24
C HIS A 347 -6.09 12.37 7.95
N ILE A 348 -4.81 12.28 7.56
CA ILE A 348 -4.30 12.84 6.31
C ILE A 348 -5.03 12.22 5.11
N ARG A 349 -5.22 10.89 5.12
CA ARG A 349 -5.95 10.19 4.06
C ARG A 349 -7.41 10.61 3.95
N ALA A 350 -8.12 10.75 5.07
CA ALA A 350 -9.51 11.23 5.03
C ALA A 350 -9.61 12.63 4.40
N ARG A 351 -8.61 13.50 4.60
CA ARG A 351 -8.54 14.82 3.96
C ARG A 351 -8.21 14.73 2.47
N GLU A 352 -7.27 13.86 2.10
CA GLU A 352 -6.92 13.60 0.71
C GLU A 352 -8.12 13.02 -0.07
N ASP A 353 -8.86 12.07 0.51
CA ASP A 353 -10.05 11.50 -0.10
C ASP A 353 -11.14 12.56 -0.28
N ALA A 354 -11.35 13.42 0.72
CA ALA A 354 -12.29 14.54 0.60
C ALA A 354 -11.87 15.51 -0.52
N TRP A 355 -10.57 15.82 -0.61
CA TRP A 355 -10.02 16.67 -1.66
C TRP A 355 -10.19 16.03 -3.05
N LEU A 356 -9.89 14.74 -3.20
CA LEU A 356 -10.05 13.99 -4.45
C LEU A 356 -11.53 13.91 -4.86
N HIS A 357 -12.44 13.60 -3.94
CA HIS A 357 -13.87 13.55 -4.23
C HIS A 357 -14.40 14.91 -4.69
N ALA A 358 -13.98 16.00 -4.07
CA ALA A 358 -14.37 17.35 -4.49
C ALA A 358 -13.91 17.64 -5.94
N ARG A 359 -12.64 17.32 -6.27
CA ARG A 359 -12.11 17.50 -7.63
C ARG A 359 -12.82 16.60 -8.65
N ILE A 360 -13.09 15.35 -8.30
CA ILE A 360 -13.81 14.42 -9.18
C ILE A 360 -15.23 14.92 -9.45
N ALA A 361 -15.94 15.40 -8.42
CA ALA A 361 -17.28 15.97 -8.57
C ALA A 361 -17.30 17.18 -9.52
N GLU A 362 -16.34 18.09 -9.40
CA GLU A 362 -16.18 19.22 -10.33
C GLU A 362 -15.95 18.76 -11.77
N ARG A 363 -15.14 17.70 -11.97
CA ARG A 363 -14.92 17.12 -13.31
C ARG A 363 -16.15 16.42 -13.86
N MET A 364 -16.93 15.74 -13.03
CA MET A 364 -18.20 15.14 -13.42
C MET A 364 -19.18 16.22 -13.89
N GLU A 365 -19.35 17.30 -13.11
CA GLU A 365 -20.22 18.42 -13.48
C GLU A 365 -19.77 19.08 -14.79
N HIS A 366 -18.45 19.25 -14.99
CA HIS A 366 -17.89 19.77 -16.24
C HIS A 366 -18.32 18.92 -17.45
N LEU A 367 -18.30 17.59 -17.32
CA LEU A 367 -18.71 16.67 -18.38
C LEU A 367 -20.23 16.65 -18.59
N GLU A 368 -21.03 16.70 -17.51
CA GLU A 368 -22.50 16.75 -17.57
C GLU A 368 -23.02 17.99 -18.31
N ARG A 369 -22.30 19.11 -18.21
CA ARG A 369 -22.58 20.33 -18.99
C ARG A 369 -22.27 20.19 -20.50
N GLY A 370 -21.82 19.03 -20.95
CA GLY A 370 -21.50 18.77 -22.36
C GLY A 370 -20.14 19.31 -22.81
N ASN A 371 -19.29 19.73 -21.87
CA ASN A 371 -17.96 20.22 -22.21
C ASN A 371 -17.04 19.07 -22.67
N ARG A 372 -16.08 19.40 -23.53
CA ARG A 372 -15.07 18.44 -23.98
C ARG A 372 -14.15 18.02 -22.82
N PRO A 373 -13.64 16.77 -22.83
CA PRO A 373 -12.64 16.32 -21.86
C PRO A 373 -11.36 17.14 -22.03
N GLN A 374 -10.83 17.66 -20.92
CA GLN A 374 -9.65 18.52 -20.88
C GLN A 374 -8.52 17.94 -20.02
N THR A 375 -8.87 17.08 -19.08
CA THR A 375 -7.95 16.53 -18.07
C THR A 375 -7.92 15.02 -18.14
N PHE A 376 -6.90 14.41 -17.54
CA PHE A 376 -6.84 12.96 -17.43
C PHE A 376 -7.99 12.38 -16.60
N CYS A 377 -8.45 13.08 -15.57
CA CYS A 377 -9.62 12.68 -14.79
C CYS A 377 -10.89 12.57 -15.66
N ASP A 378 -11.12 13.51 -16.58
CA ASP A 378 -12.26 13.45 -17.50
C ASP A 378 -12.23 12.20 -18.38
N ILE A 379 -11.04 11.87 -18.89
CA ILE A 379 -10.84 10.72 -19.76
C ILE A 379 -11.14 9.43 -18.99
N LEU A 380 -10.69 9.35 -17.72
CA LEU A 380 -11.02 8.21 -16.85
C LEU A 380 -12.53 8.11 -16.59
N LEU A 381 -13.21 9.22 -16.27
CA LEU A 381 -14.65 9.25 -16.04
C LEU A 381 -15.43 8.77 -17.27
N GLN A 382 -15.06 9.23 -18.47
CA GLN A 382 -15.67 8.77 -19.72
C GLN A 382 -15.41 7.28 -19.99
N THR A 383 -14.20 6.81 -19.70
CA THR A 383 -13.84 5.40 -19.87
C THR A 383 -14.65 4.49 -18.94
N MET A 384 -14.93 4.95 -17.72
CA MET A 384 -15.72 4.20 -16.73
C MET A 384 -17.23 4.21 -17.00
N GLN A 385 -17.77 5.27 -17.62
CA GLN A 385 -19.20 5.37 -17.98
C GLN A 385 -19.56 4.61 -19.26
N SER A 386 -18.55 4.14 -20.02
CA SER A 386 -18.76 3.33 -21.23
C SER A 386 -19.33 1.95 -20.85
N PRO A 387 -20.40 1.46 -21.53
CA PRO A 387 -21.03 0.16 -21.25
C PRO A 387 -20.12 -1.05 -21.48
N CYS A 388 -18.91 -0.83 -22.00
CA CYS A 388 -17.87 -1.83 -22.05
C CYS A 388 -16.54 -1.20 -21.56
N PRO A 389 -16.19 -1.35 -20.26
CA PRO A 389 -14.97 -0.77 -19.67
C PRO A 389 -13.65 -1.31 -20.25
N GLY A 390 -13.70 -2.11 -21.32
CA GLY A 390 -12.53 -2.66 -22.00
C GLY A 390 -12.67 -2.86 -23.52
N GLN A 391 -13.75 -2.40 -24.17
CA GLN A 391 -14.02 -2.73 -25.58
C GLN A 391 -14.09 -1.52 -26.52
N ARG A 392 -13.25 -0.50 -26.26
CA ARG A 392 -12.86 0.50 -27.27
C ARG A 392 -11.36 0.80 -27.23
N LEU A 393 -10.55 -0.25 -27.30
CA LEU A 393 -9.13 -0.16 -27.66
C LEU A 393 -8.83 -1.20 -28.75
N SER A 394 -9.67 -1.17 -29.79
CA SER A 394 -9.34 -1.74 -31.10
C SER A 394 -8.58 -0.66 -31.86
N TYR A 395 -7.32 -0.93 -32.19
CA TYR A 395 -6.54 -0.13 -33.14
C TYR A 395 -6.87 -0.63 -34.56
N GLU A 396 -8.03 -0.25 -35.08
CA GLU A 396 -8.40 -0.31 -36.49
C GLU A 396 -9.27 0.95 -36.72
N ASN A 397 -8.93 1.92 -37.56
CA ASN A 397 -8.14 1.94 -38.80
C ASN A 397 -6.99 2.97 -38.80
#